data_AF-A0A958XFD0-F1
#
_entry.id   AF-A0A958XFD0-F1
#
_cell.length_a   1.000
_cell.length_b   1.000
_cell.length_c   1.000
_cell.angle_alpha   90.00
_cell.angle_beta   90.00
_cell.angle_gamma   90.00
#
_symmetry.space_group_name_H-M   'P 1'
#
loop_
_entity.id
_entity.type
_entity.pdbx_description
1 polymer ?
#
loop_
_entity_poly.entity_id
_entity_poly.type
_entity_poly.pdbx_seq_one_letter_code
_entity_poly.pdbx_strand_id
1 'polypeptide(L)'
;MKRTKWFERQFPAIADNGLFPGILERLEGTPARLNGKFEKFQVNVLVRPEEGWSLHKEIGHLLDLEPLWFARAKQIMEGEQDLIPADLSNKKTHE
;
A
#
# COMPACT_ATOMS: atom_id res chain seq x y z
N MET A 1 -5.17 -17.06 11.79
CA MET A 1 -4.19 -17.35 10.73
C MET A 1 -2.88 -16.64 11.04
N LYS A 2 -1.74 -17.34 10.96
CA LYS A 2 -0.41 -16.73 11.02
C LYS A 2 -0.16 -15.95 9.72
N ARG A 3 0.24 -14.68 9.81
CA ARG A 3 0.58 -13.84 8.64
C ARG A 3 2.09 -13.80 8.47
N THR A 4 2.58 -13.98 7.25
CA THR A 4 4.01 -13.78 6.91
C THR A 4 4.35 -12.30 6.98
N LYS A 5 5.47 -11.96 7.63
CA LYS A 5 5.94 -10.56 7.70
C LYS A 5 6.26 -10.05 6.30
N TRP A 6 6.08 -8.76 6.07
CA TRP A 6 6.26 -8.16 4.74
C TRP A 6 7.62 -8.45 4.12
N PHE A 7 8.72 -8.19 4.84
CA PHE A 7 10.09 -8.45 4.39
C PHE A 7 10.45 -9.94 4.25
N GLU A 8 9.63 -10.83 4.79
CA GLU A 8 9.81 -12.28 4.66
C GLU A 8 9.03 -12.84 3.44
N ARG A 9 8.20 -12.02 2.77
CA ARG A 9 7.43 -12.44 1.59
C ARG A 9 8.34 -12.67 0.39
N GLN A 10 8.01 -13.70 -0.37
CA GLN A 10 8.67 -14.04 -1.63
C GLN A 10 7.68 -13.80 -2.78
N PHE A 11 8.17 -13.19 -3.86
CA PHE A 11 7.39 -12.90 -5.07
C PHE A 11 8.07 -13.60 -6.25
N PRO A 12 7.63 -14.83 -6.61
CA PRO A 12 8.20 -15.52 -7.76
C PRO A 12 7.92 -14.74 -9.04
N ALA A 13 8.82 -14.84 -10.01
CA ALA A 13 8.61 -14.26 -11.33
C ALA A 13 7.34 -14.84 -11.98
N ILE A 14 6.52 -13.97 -12.54
CA ILE A 14 5.30 -14.35 -13.26
C ILE A 14 5.67 -14.42 -14.74
N ALA A 15 5.60 -15.61 -15.32
CA ALA A 15 6.01 -15.87 -16.70
C ALA A 15 4.96 -15.49 -17.74
N ASP A 16 3.74 -15.21 -17.30
CA ASP A 16 2.62 -14.78 -18.13
C ASP A 16 1.97 -13.49 -17.58
N ASN A 17 0.89 -13.05 -18.21
CA ASN A 17 0.10 -11.91 -17.75
C ASN A 17 -1.24 -12.34 -17.11
N GLY A 18 -1.42 -13.62 -16.78
CA GLY A 18 -2.70 -14.15 -16.30
C GLY A 18 -3.17 -13.54 -14.97
N LEU A 19 -2.23 -13.09 -14.15
CA LEU A 19 -2.52 -12.41 -12.87
C LEU A 19 -2.79 -10.91 -13.02
N PHE A 20 -2.40 -10.30 -14.15
CA PHE A 20 -2.44 -8.85 -14.32
C PHE A 20 -3.85 -8.26 -14.19
N PRO A 21 -4.91 -8.81 -14.83
CA PRO A 21 -6.27 -8.29 -14.67
C PRO A 21 -6.74 -8.29 -13.22
N GLY A 22 -6.43 -9.35 -12.47
CA GLY A 22 -6.80 -9.45 -11.05
C GLY A 22 -6.00 -8.50 -10.15
N ILE A 23 -4.76 -8.19 -10.49
CA ILE A 23 -3.98 -7.16 -9.78
C ILE A 23 -4.58 -5.77 -10.05
N LEU A 24 -4.91 -5.48 -11.30
CA LEU A 24 -5.49 -4.20 -11.71
C LEU A 24 -6.85 -3.96 -11.02
N GLU A 25 -7.77 -4.92 -11.08
CA GLU A 25 -9.07 -4.84 -10.40
C GLU A 25 -8.91 -4.64 -8.88
N ARG A 26 -7.89 -5.26 -8.29
CA ARG A 26 -7.60 -5.09 -6.87
C ARG A 26 -7.08 -3.70 -6.53
N LEU A 27 -6.23 -3.12 -7.38
CA LEU A 27 -5.77 -1.74 -7.22
C LEU A 27 -6.93 -0.76 -7.40
N GLU A 28 -7.66 -0.85 -8.52
CA GLU A 28 -8.78 0.03 -8.87
C GLU A 28 -9.90 0.01 -7.83
N GLY A 29 -10.22 -1.17 -7.27
CA GLY A 29 -11.26 -1.29 -6.25
C GLY A 29 -10.84 -0.86 -4.83
N THR A 30 -9.59 -0.43 -4.62
CA THR A 30 -9.09 -0.03 -3.28
C THR A 30 -9.89 1.14 -2.69
N PRO A 31 -10.15 2.25 -3.41
CA PRO A 31 -10.93 3.37 -2.88
C PRO A 31 -12.35 2.97 -2.46
N ALA A 32 -13.05 2.20 -3.31
CA ALA A 32 -14.40 1.73 -3.01
C ALA A 32 -14.44 0.83 -1.75
N ARG A 33 -13.45 -0.07 -1.61
CA ARG A 33 -13.31 -0.91 -0.41
C ARG A 33 -12.98 -0.12 0.85
N LEU A 34 -12.19 0.95 0.75
CA LEU A 34 -11.91 1.84 1.86
C LEU A 34 -13.18 2.58 2.29
N ASN A 35 -13.91 3.19 1.35
CA ASN A 35 -15.17 3.89 1.64
C ASN A 35 -16.20 2.98 2.32
N GLY A 36 -16.44 1.78 1.77
CA GLY A 36 -17.37 0.83 2.37
C GLY A 36 -16.92 0.26 3.73
N LYS A 37 -15.63 0.35 4.08
CA LYS A 37 -15.15 0.05 5.44
C LYS A 37 -15.42 1.23 6.37
N PHE A 38 -15.18 2.45 5.91
CA PHE A 38 -15.39 3.68 6.69
C PHE A 38 -16.83 3.91 7.11
N GLU A 39 -17.78 3.74 6.19
CA GLU A 39 -19.20 3.95 6.46
C GLU A 39 -19.71 3.10 7.64
N LYS A 40 -19.04 1.99 7.95
CA LYS A 40 -19.38 1.09 9.05
C LYS A 40 -18.89 1.57 10.42
N PHE A 41 -17.94 2.51 10.45
CA PHE A 41 -17.44 3.08 11.70
C PHE A 41 -18.21 4.37 12.02
N GLN A 42 -19.20 4.28 12.91
CA GLN A 42 -19.88 5.47 13.49
C GLN A 42 -19.01 6.21 14.52
N VAL A 43 -17.79 5.71 14.77
CA VAL A 43 -16.90 6.19 15.82
C VAL A 43 -16.06 7.33 15.28
N ASN A 44 -15.90 8.38 16.09
CA ASN A 44 -15.04 9.52 15.82
C ASN A 44 -13.66 9.03 15.37
N VAL A 45 -13.40 9.12 14.06
CA VAL A 45 -12.25 8.56 13.33
C VAL A 45 -10.90 9.16 13.82
N LEU A 46 -10.97 10.12 14.74
CA LEU A 46 -9.88 10.80 15.41
C LEU A 46 -9.39 10.09 16.68
N VAL A 47 -10.06 9.03 17.16
CA VAL A 47 -9.59 8.31 18.36
C VAL A 47 -8.29 7.60 18.04
N ARG A 48 -7.20 8.08 18.65
CA ARG A 48 -5.90 7.42 18.63
C ARG A 48 -6.00 6.17 19.51
N PRO A 49 -5.68 4.98 19.01
CA PRO A 49 -5.60 3.80 19.86
C PRO A 49 -4.45 3.94 20.87
N GLU A 50 -4.53 3.22 22.00
CA GLU A 50 -3.44 3.18 22.98
C GLU A 50 -2.13 2.71 22.35
N GLU A 51 -2.22 1.84 21.35
CA GLU A 51 -1.09 1.38 20.53
C GLU A 51 -1.41 1.47 19.03
N GLY A 52 -0.42 1.86 18.23
CA GLY A 52 -0.53 1.93 16.77
C GLY A 52 -1.00 3.29 16.23
N TRP A 53 -1.45 3.29 14.98
CA TRP A 53 -1.89 4.50 14.27
C TRP A 53 -3.42 4.62 14.32
N SER A 54 -3.91 5.87 14.28
CA SER A 54 -5.33 6.11 14.03
C SER A 54 -5.70 5.67 12.62
N LEU A 55 -6.99 5.41 12.37
CA LEU A 55 -7.46 5.02 11.04
C LEU A 55 -7.06 6.03 9.95
N HIS A 56 -7.12 7.33 10.25
CA HIS A 56 -6.63 8.37 9.34
C HIS A 56 -5.14 8.25 9.02
N LYS A 57 -4.32 7.95 10.03
CA LYS A 57 -2.87 7.84 9.85
C LYS A 57 -2.48 6.58 9.08
N GLU A 58 -3.19 5.47 9.30
CA GLU A 58 -3.06 4.27 8.46
C GLU A 58 -3.34 4.56 6.98
N ILE A 59 -4.39 5.34 6.68
CA ILE A 59 -4.77 5.64 5.30
C ILE A 59 -3.90 6.73 4.68
N GLY A 60 -3.55 7.75 5.44
CA GLY A 60 -2.57 8.75 5.01
C GLY A 60 -1.28 8.07 4.57
N HIS A 61 -0.80 7.10 5.35
CA HIS A 61 0.38 6.33 4.97
C HIS A 61 0.19 5.51 3.68
N LEU A 62 -1.00 4.95 3.42
CA LEU A 62 -1.26 4.30 2.12
C LEU A 62 -1.13 5.29 0.96
N LEU A 63 -1.65 6.51 1.12
CA LEU A 63 -1.53 7.58 0.12
C LEU A 63 -0.08 8.02 -0.07
N ASP A 64 0.71 8.08 1.00
CA ASP A 64 2.14 8.43 0.93
C ASP A 64 2.97 7.45 0.08
N LEU A 65 2.53 6.20 -0.01
CA LEU A 65 3.17 5.14 -0.78
C LEU A 65 2.77 5.15 -2.27
N GLU A 66 1.66 5.79 -2.64
CA GLU A 66 1.17 5.84 -4.03
C GLU A 66 2.23 6.31 -5.04
N PRO A 67 2.97 7.42 -4.80
CA PRO A 67 4.00 7.87 -5.72
C PRO A 67 5.17 6.90 -5.87
N LEU A 68 5.51 6.16 -4.80
CA LEU A 68 6.68 5.28 -4.77
C LEU A 68 6.49 4.06 -5.69
N TRP A 69 5.37 3.34 -5.54
CA TRP A 69 5.16 2.14 -6.36
C TRP A 69 4.94 2.51 -7.83
N PHE A 70 4.26 3.63 -8.10
CA PHE A 70 3.99 4.07 -9.47
C PHE A 70 5.26 4.51 -10.19
N ALA A 71 6.14 5.26 -9.51
CA ALA A 71 7.45 5.60 -10.07
C ALA A 71 8.27 4.35 -10.36
N ARG A 72 8.33 3.39 -9.44
CA ARG A 72 9.06 2.12 -9.67
C ARG A 72 8.50 1.32 -10.83
N ALA A 73 7.19 1.29 -11.01
CA ALA A 73 6.58 0.63 -12.16
C ALA A 73 7.07 1.26 -13.48
N LYS A 74 7.17 2.59 -13.55
CA LYS A 74 7.73 3.29 -14.71
C LYS A 74 9.21 2.99 -14.92
N GLN A 75 10.02 3.06 -13.88
CA GLN A 75 11.46 2.74 -13.96
C GLN A 75 11.70 1.31 -14.49
N ILE A 76 10.86 0.35 -14.07
CA ILE A 76 10.90 -1.02 -14.60
C ILE A 76 10.53 -1.06 -16.09
N MET A 77 9.49 -0.34 -16.50
CA MET A 77 9.07 -0.26 -17.91
C MET A 77 10.12 0.43 -18.80
N GLU A 78 10.87 1.38 -18.24
CA GLU A 78 11.95 2.12 -18.92
C GLU A 78 13.28 1.36 -18.91
N GLY A 79 13.37 0.24 -18.18
CA GLY A 79 14.57 -0.59 -18.09
C GLY A 79 15.68 0.05 -17.26
N GLU A 80 15.33 0.90 -16.29
CA GLU A 80 16.31 1.50 -15.38
C GLU A 80 17.02 0.41 -14.56
N GLN A 81 18.33 0.60 -14.34
CA GLN A 81 19.15 -0.34 -13.58
C GLN A 81 18.83 -0.32 -12.08
N ASP A 82 18.51 0.88 -11.56
CA ASP A 82 18.25 1.11 -10.15
C ASP A 82 16.86 1.73 -9.95
N LEU A 83 16.14 1.25 -8.94
CA LEU A 83 14.84 1.79 -8.56
C LEU A 83 14.98 2.82 -7.44
N ILE A 84 14.08 3.81 -7.40
CA ILE A 84 14.07 4.77 -6.30
C ILE A 84 13.96 4.06 -4.94
N PRO A 85 14.75 4.43 -3.92
CA PRO A 85 14.75 3.75 -2.64
C PRO A 85 13.44 4.02 -1.89
N ALA A 86 13.05 3.06 -1.05
CA ALA A 86 11.93 3.25 -0.15
C ALA A 86 12.44 3.92 1.13
N ASP A 87 11.68 4.86 1.67
CA ASP A 87 11.94 5.38 3.01
C ASP A 87 11.45 4.38 4.06
N LEU A 88 12.37 3.56 4.59
CA LEU A 88 12.07 2.61 5.66
C LEU A 88 11.92 3.25 7.04
N SER A 89 12.22 4.55 7.17
CA SER A 89 12.01 5.31 8.40
C SER A 89 10.64 5.99 8.49
N ASN A 90 9.82 5.89 7.43
CA ASN A 90 8.48 6.46 7.36
C ASN A 90 8.42 7.95 7.73
N LYS A 91 9.41 8.76 7.33
CA LYS A 91 9.54 10.17 7.72
C LYS A 91 8.29 10.97 7.40
N LYS A 92 7.73 10.80 6.19
CA LYS A 92 6.48 11.45 5.76
C LYS A 92 5.29 11.23 6.70
N THR A 93 5.26 10.09 7.39
CA THR A 93 4.18 9.75 8.33
C THR A 93 4.38 10.42 9.71
N HIS A 94 5.58 10.97 9.98
CA HIS A 94 6.00 11.48 11.27
C HIS A 94 6.35 12.98 11.29
N GLU A 95 6.74 13.55 10.14
CA GLU A 95 7.07 14.97 9.92
C GLU A 95 5.88 15.74 9.34
#